data_AF-A0A3G6MYC1-F1
#
_entry.id   AF-A0A3G6MYC1-F1
#
_cell.length_a   1.000
_cell.length_b   1.000
_cell.length_c   1.000
_cell.angle_alpha   90.00
_cell.angle_beta   90.00
_cell.angle_gamma   90.00
#
_symmetry.space_group_name_H-M   'P 1'
#
loop_
_entity.id
_entity.type
_entity.pdbx_description
1 polymer ?
#
loop_
_entity_poly.entity_id
_entity_poly.type
_entity_poly.pdbx_seq_one_letter_code
_entity_poly.pdbx_strand_id
1 'polypeptide(L)'
;MKKLDLIKKLETIDGNPEVKIFDWRKNLSEDSGNGSSAGVYELEVAIEVLSDDEKDYYKEMNDRDYIPWIQLSFESEDYSDEGVKYD
;
A
#
# COMPACT_ATOMS: atom_id res chain seq x y z
N MET A 1 -0.52 -13.59 -12.20
CA MET A 1 -0.92 -14.81 -11.46
C MET A 1 -0.85 -14.70 -9.92
N LYS A 2 -0.72 -13.51 -9.29
CA LYS A 2 -0.83 -13.38 -7.80
C LYS A 2 -2.07 -12.62 -7.33
N LYS A 3 -2.64 -11.74 -8.18
CA LYS A 3 -3.79 -10.87 -7.85
C LYS A 3 -5.11 -11.64 -7.70
N LEU A 4 -5.45 -12.51 -8.67
CA LEU A 4 -6.73 -13.24 -8.64
C LEU A 4 -6.82 -14.23 -7.47
N ASP A 5 -5.72 -14.89 -7.12
CA ASP A 5 -5.68 -15.82 -5.99
C ASP A 5 -5.79 -15.08 -4.65
N LEU A 6 -5.23 -13.87 -4.55
CA LEU A 6 -5.42 -13.00 -3.39
C LEU A 6 -6.88 -12.58 -3.24
N ILE A 7 -7.52 -12.12 -4.32
CA ILE A 7 -8.94 -11.73 -4.31
C ILE A 7 -9.81 -12.90 -3.85
N LYS A 8 -9.63 -14.09 -4.44
CA LYS A 8 -10.40 -15.28 -4.07
C LYS A 8 -10.21 -15.65 -2.60
N LYS A 9 -9.00 -15.54 -2.05
CA LYS A 9 -8.77 -15.80 -0.63
C LYS A 9 -9.48 -14.79 0.26
N LEU A 10 -9.45 -13.50 -0.08
CA LEU A 10 -10.16 -12.46 0.67
C LEU A 10 -11.68 -12.70 0.64
N GLU A 11 -12.24 -13.13 -0.49
CA GLU A 11 -13.66 -13.49 -0.63
C GLU A 11 -14.09 -14.69 0.23
N THR A 12 -13.15 -15.52 0.69
CA THR A 12 -13.47 -16.65 1.61
C THR A 12 -13.54 -16.27 3.08
N ILE A 13 -13.17 -15.03 3.44
CA ILE A 13 -13.19 -14.58 4.83
C ILE A 13 -14.57 -14.00 5.15
N ASP A 14 -15.28 -14.61 6.10
CA ASP A 14 -16.59 -14.13 6.55
C ASP A 14 -16.47 -12.79 7.30
N GLY A 15 -17.44 -11.90 7.06
CA GLY A 15 -17.52 -10.59 7.73
C GLY A 15 -16.74 -9.49 7.01
N ASN A 16 -16.33 -8.47 7.77
CA ASN A 16 -15.54 -7.34 7.25
C ASN A 16 -14.18 -7.32 7.99
N PRO A 17 -13.22 -8.15 7.58
CA PRO A 17 -11.93 -8.21 8.25
C PRO A 17 -11.18 -6.89 8.10
N GLU A 18 -10.53 -6.47 9.18
CA GLU A 18 -9.65 -5.30 9.17
C GLU A 18 -8.36 -5.64 8.40
N VAL A 19 -7.99 -4.78 7.44
CA VAL A 19 -6.79 -4.96 6.62
C VAL A 19 -5.75 -3.94 7.04
N LYS A 20 -4.58 -4.41 7.47
CA LYS A 20 -3.48 -3.57 7.94
C LYS A 20 -2.20 -3.85 7.18
N ILE A 21 -1.29 -2.87 7.17
CA ILE A 21 0.08 -3.08 6.70
C ILE A 21 0.90 -3.64 7.85
N PHE A 22 1.66 -4.69 7.56
CA PHE A 22 2.60 -5.29 8.49
C PHE A 22 4.03 -5.01 8.03
N ASP A 23 4.71 -4.09 8.71
CA ASP A 23 6.14 -3.85 8.56
C ASP A 23 6.92 -4.87 9.39
N TRP A 24 7.39 -5.92 8.72
CA TRP A 24 8.14 -7.00 9.36
C TRP A 24 9.42 -6.50 10.05
N ARG A 25 10.09 -5.46 9.53
CA ARG A 25 11.39 -5.01 10.06
C ARG A 25 11.25 -4.42 11.46
N LYS A 26 10.17 -3.67 11.71
CA LYS A 26 9.82 -3.15 13.04
C LYS A 26 9.40 -4.23 14.03
N ASN A 27 8.75 -5.27 13.53
CA ASN A 27 8.27 -6.35 14.38
C ASN A 27 9.37 -7.37 14.74
N LEU A 28 10.54 -7.31 14.07
CA LEU A 28 11.70 -8.16 14.39
C LEU A 28 12.56 -7.65 15.57
N SER A 29 12.57 -6.36 15.90
CA SER A 29 13.38 -5.88 17.04
C SER A 29 12.86 -6.35 18.39
N GLU A 30 11.63 -6.90 18.43
CA GLU A 30 10.99 -7.44 19.63
C GLU A 30 10.92 -8.98 19.63
N ASP A 31 11.89 -9.65 18.99
CA ASP A 31 12.03 -11.13 18.94
C ASP A 31 12.29 -11.80 20.31
N SER A 32 12.01 -11.11 21.42
CA SER A 32 11.98 -11.65 22.78
C SER A 32 10.67 -12.37 23.13
N GLY A 33 9.79 -12.59 22.15
CA GLY A 33 8.58 -13.40 22.28
C GLY A 33 7.32 -12.63 22.67
N ASN A 34 7.42 -11.31 22.88
CA ASN A 34 6.27 -10.42 23.03
C ASN A 34 6.05 -9.74 21.67
N GLY A 35 5.23 -10.33 20.80
CA GLY A 35 4.92 -9.71 19.50
C GLY A 35 4.50 -8.25 19.68
N SER A 36 5.20 -7.34 19.00
CA SER A 36 4.88 -5.91 19.01
C SER A 36 3.83 -5.61 17.94
N SER A 37 3.01 -4.57 18.17
CA SER A 37 2.14 -3.99 17.13
C SER A 37 2.71 -2.70 16.55
N ALA A 38 3.95 -2.34 16.92
CA ALA A 38 4.60 -1.09 16.53
C ALA A 38 4.83 -0.95 15.02
N GLY A 39 4.83 -2.06 14.27
CA GLY A 39 4.89 -2.07 12.80
C GLY A 39 3.57 -2.41 12.13
N VAL A 40 2.42 -2.20 12.80
CA VAL A 40 1.09 -2.45 12.24
C VAL A 40 0.41 -1.10 11.97
N TYR A 41 0.14 -0.81 10.70
CA TYR A 41 -0.41 0.48 10.26
C TYR A 41 -1.79 0.34 9.63
N GLU A 42 -2.61 1.37 9.80
CA GLU A 42 -3.82 1.55 9.02
C GLU A 42 -3.48 1.81 7.55
N LEU A 43 -4.30 1.24 6.67
CA LEU A 43 -4.13 1.36 5.22
C LEU A 43 -5.20 2.29 4.65
N GLU A 44 -4.78 3.22 3.81
CA GLU A 44 -5.65 3.99 2.94
C GLU A 44 -5.59 3.42 1.51
N VAL A 45 -6.76 3.27 0.90
CA VAL A 45 -6.91 2.78 -0.47
C VAL A 45 -7.55 3.87 -1.32
N ALA A 46 -6.84 4.30 -2.35
CA ALA A 46 -7.36 5.23 -3.35
C ALA A 46 -7.28 4.60 -4.74
N ILE A 47 -8.24 4.93 -5.59
CA ILE A 47 -8.17 4.59 -7.02
C ILE A 47 -7.85 5.89 -7.73
N GLU A 48 -6.66 5.95 -8.33
CA GLU A 48 -6.29 7.09 -9.14
C GLU A 48 -6.96 6.93 -10.51
N VAL A 49 -7.80 7.90 -10.86
CA VAL A 49 -8.46 7.98 -12.16
C VAL A 49 -8.36 9.41 -12.64
N LEU A 50 -7.67 9.63 -13.75
CA LEU A 50 -7.61 10.93 -14.40
C LEU A 50 -8.94 11.25 -15.10
N SER A 51 -9.29 12.53 -15.15
CA SER A 51 -10.29 13.07 -16.06
C SER A 51 -9.84 12.96 -17.53
N ASP A 52 -10.73 13.18 -18.49
CA ASP A 52 -10.38 13.05 -19.90
C ASP A 52 -9.33 14.07 -20.35
N ASP A 53 -9.44 15.33 -19.90
CA ASP A 53 -8.44 16.37 -20.16
C ASP A 53 -7.05 16.00 -19.58
N GLU A 54 -7.02 15.39 -18.40
CA GLU A 54 -5.79 14.93 -17.76
C GLU A 54 -5.19 13.70 -18.46
N LYS A 55 -6.01 12.82 -19.03
CA LYS A 55 -5.52 11.67 -19.82
C LYS A 55 -4.87 12.14 -21.11
N ASP A 56 -5.45 13.13 -21.79
CA ASP A 56 -4.89 13.72 -23.00
C ASP A 56 -3.52 14.35 -22.69
N TYR A 57 -3.45 15.14 -21.62
CA TYR A 57 -2.18 15.69 -21.14
C TYR A 57 -1.15 14.61 -20.78
N TYR A 58 -1.58 13.55 -20.08
CA TYR A 58 -0.71 12.42 -19.72
C TYR A 58 -0.14 11.75 -20.96
N LYS A 59 -0.97 11.54 -21.99
CA LYS A 59 -0.57 10.90 -23.25
C LYS A 59 0.44 11.74 -24.01
N GLU A 60 0.24 13.05 -24.08
CA GLU A 60 1.20 13.97 -24.71
C GLU A 60 2.57 13.95 -24.01
N MET A 61 2.58 13.90 -22.67
CA MET A 61 3.82 13.95 -21.88
C MET A 61 4.56 12.62 -21.79
N ASN A 62 3.85 11.49 -21.84
CA ASN A 62 4.41 10.16 -21.57
C ASN A 62 4.38 9.22 -22.78
N ASP A 63 3.87 9.67 -23.93
CA ASP A 63 3.70 8.90 -25.17
C ASP A 63 2.98 7.56 -24.98
N ARG A 64 2.03 7.52 -24.03
CA ARG A 64 1.24 6.32 -23.71
C ARG A 64 -0.09 6.68 -23.07
N ASP A 65 -1.09 5.82 -23.26
CA ASP A 65 -2.38 5.98 -22.61
C ASP A 65 -2.27 5.79 -21.10
N TYR A 66 -3.05 6.57 -20.35
CA TYR A 66 -3.17 6.41 -18.91
C TYR A 66 -3.92 5.11 -18.57
N ILE A 67 -3.37 4.35 -17.63
CA ILE A 67 -4.00 3.15 -17.08
C ILE A 67 -4.31 3.44 -15.61
N PRO A 68 -5.60 3.39 -15.19
CA PRO A 68 -5.96 3.54 -13.78
C PRO A 68 -5.22 2.54 -12.90
N TRP A 69 -4.83 2.98 -11.72
CA TRP A 69 -4.12 2.15 -10.76
C TRP A 69 -4.62 2.42 -9.35
N ILE A 70 -4.41 1.43 -8.48
CA ILE A 70 -4.82 1.49 -7.08
C ILE A 70 -3.61 1.92 -6.27
N GLN A 71 -3.75 3.00 -5.53
CA GLN A 71 -2.79 3.45 -4.54
C GLN A 71 -3.13 2.84 -3.18
N LEU A 72 -2.09 2.33 -2.52
CA LEU A 72 -2.12 1.85 -1.15
C LEU A 72 -1.15 2.73 -0.36
N SER A 73 -1.63 3.50 0.60
CA SER A 73 -0.83 4.42 1.41
C SER A 73 -1.04 4.19 2.90
N PHE A 74 -0.06 4.57 3.70
CA PHE A 74 -0.12 4.54 5.15
C PHE A 74 0.75 5.64 5.72
N GLU A 75 0.38 6.15 6.89
CA GLU A 75 1.19 7.14 7.61
C GLU A 75 2.13 6.42 8.58
N SER A 76 3.38 6.87 8.62
CA SER A 76 4.40 6.31 9.51
C SER A 76 5.44 7.37 9.82
N GLU A 77 5.66 7.63 11.11
CA GLU A 77 6.64 8.60 11.60
C GLU A 77 8.09 8.23 11.23
N ASP A 78 8.35 6.96 10.92
CA ASP A 78 9.69 6.44 10.60
C ASP A 78 10.12 6.67 9.16
N TYR A 79 9.18 6.96 8.26
CA TYR A 79 9.48 7.28 6.87
C TYR A 79 9.41 8.79 6.71
N SER A 80 10.51 9.48 7.02
CA SER A 80 10.63 10.92 6.78
C SER A 80 10.99 11.23 5.33
N ASP A 81 10.70 12.45 4.89
CA ASP A 81 11.08 12.97 3.56
C ASP A 81 12.59 12.92 3.29
N GLU A 82 13.42 12.77 4.34
CA GLU A 82 14.86 12.60 4.23
C GLU A 82 15.26 11.17 3.82
N GLY A 83 14.31 10.23 3.74
CA GLY A 83 14.55 8.81 3.55
C GLY A 83 15.18 8.15 4.77
N VAL A 84 15.15 6.81 4.82
CA VAL A 84 15.81 6.03 5.88
C VAL A 84 17.31 6.37 5.89
N LYS A 85 17.75 7.19 6.84
CA LYS A 85 19.18 7.42 7.10
C LYS A 85 19.77 6.12 7.63
N TYR A 86 20.62 5.49 6.84
CA TYR A 86 21.50 4.42 7.32
C TYR A 86 22.71 5.09 7.96
N ASP A 87 22.83 5.00 9.29
CA ASP A 87 24.09 5.22 9.99
C ASP A 87 25.03 4.00 9.82
#